data_AF-E4M9U7-F1
#
_entry.id   AF-E4M9U7-F1
#
_cell.length_a   1.000
_cell.length_b   1.000
_cell.length_c   1.000
_cell.angle_alpha   90.00
_cell.angle_beta   90.00
_cell.angle_gamma   90.00
#
_symmetry.space_group_name_H-M   'P 1'
#
loop_
_entity.id
_entity.type
_entity.pdbx_description
1 polymer ?
#
loop_
_entity_poly.entity_id
_entity_poly.type
_entity_poly.pdbx_seq_one_letter_code
_entity_poly.pdbx_strand_id
1 'polypeptide(L)'
;MKTDKLILDACCGPRMMWFDKRNPQAVFMDIRDEEHILCDGRSLEVHPDVIGDFRSIPFEDATFRLVVFDPPHLVRLGDNSYMAHKYGKLLSTWETDLKQGFDECMRVLKPEGVLIFKWCEEQIPASRIIEIFGVEPLFGHKSGKNSKTQWMCFMKINNP
;
A
#
# COMPACT_ATOMS: atom_id res chain seq x y z
N MET A 1 16.82 5.88 -5.68
CA MET A 1 17.34 6.43 -4.40
C MET A 1 17.93 5.30 -3.58
N LYS A 2 18.90 5.62 -2.71
CA LYS A 2 19.49 4.68 -1.75
C LYS A 2 19.01 5.01 -0.34
N THR A 3 18.85 3.98 0.49
CA THR A 3 18.42 4.11 1.89
C THR A 3 19.03 2.98 2.71
N ASP A 4 19.27 3.21 4.00
CA ASP A 4 19.70 2.21 4.97
C ASP A 4 18.52 1.52 5.69
N LYS A 5 17.30 1.99 5.42
CA LYS A 5 16.05 1.45 5.98
C LYS A 5 15.73 0.07 5.41
N LEU A 6 15.08 -0.75 6.24
CA LEU A 6 14.76 -2.13 5.90
C LEU A 6 13.34 -2.30 5.35
N ILE A 7 12.45 -1.35 5.67
CA ILE A 7 11.01 -1.45 5.41
C ILE A 7 10.57 -0.31 4.51
N LEU A 8 9.72 -0.60 3.52
CA LEU A 8 8.98 0.40 2.76
C LEU A 8 7.49 0.26 3.05
N ASP A 9 6.84 1.37 3.40
CA ASP A 9 5.39 1.52 3.26
C ASP A 9 5.12 2.32 1.98
N ALA A 10 4.60 1.66 0.95
CA ALA A 10 4.47 2.24 -0.38
C ALA A 10 3.25 3.17 -0.55
N CYS A 11 2.33 3.17 0.41
CA CYS A 11 1.10 3.97 0.39
C CYS A 11 0.74 4.42 1.82
N CYS A 12 1.64 5.14 2.48
CA CYS A 12 1.60 5.24 3.93
C CYS A 12 0.38 6.00 4.49
N GLY A 13 -0.19 6.92 3.70
CA GLY A 13 -1.25 7.83 4.15
C GLY A 13 -0.92 8.43 5.53
N PRO A 14 -1.89 8.47 6.45
CA PRO A 14 -1.68 8.95 7.82
C PRO A 14 -1.03 7.92 8.77
N ARG A 15 -0.40 6.87 8.22
CA ARG A 15 0.35 5.82 8.92
C ARG A 15 -0.50 5.07 9.95
N MET A 16 -1.76 4.78 9.62
CA MET A 16 -2.76 4.27 10.59
C MET A 16 -2.53 2.83 11.04
N MET A 17 -1.89 2.01 10.21
CA MET A 17 -1.56 0.62 10.58
C MET A 17 -0.33 0.50 11.48
N TRP A 18 0.44 1.58 11.61
CA TRP A 18 1.69 1.57 12.37
C TRP A 18 1.45 1.83 13.84
N PHE A 19 1.94 0.94 14.71
CA PHE A 19 2.00 1.19 16.15
C PHE A 19 2.97 2.33 16.48
N ASP A 20 4.13 2.35 15.81
CA ASP A 20 5.07 3.47 15.83
C ASP A 20 5.04 4.18 14.47
N LYS A 21 4.34 5.32 14.41
CA LYS A 21 4.23 6.14 13.20
C LYS A 21 5.55 6.76 12.74
N ARG A 22 6.61 6.67 13.55
CA ARG A 22 7.96 7.18 13.25
C ARG A 22 9.00 6.07 13.30
N ASN A 23 8.58 4.83 13.01
CA ASN A 23 9.48 3.67 13.07
C ASN A 23 10.79 3.95 12.30
N PRO A 24 11.95 3.94 12.97
CA PRO A 24 13.20 4.37 12.37
C PRO A 24 13.75 3.37 11.34
N GLN A 25 13.12 2.20 11.16
CA GLN A 25 13.50 1.19 10.17
C GLN A 25 12.69 1.29 8.88
N ALA A 26 11.67 2.15 8.83
CA ALA A 26 10.77 2.31 7.71
C ALA A 26 11.05 3.59 6.92
N VAL A 27 10.84 3.51 5.61
CA VAL A 27 10.56 4.66 4.75
C VAL A 27 9.05 4.69 4.53
N PHE A 28 8.45 5.85 4.78
CA PHE A 28 7.05 6.11 4.48
C PHE A 28 6.93 6.84 3.15
N MET A 29 6.27 6.25 2.16
CA MET A 29 6.05 6.84 0.84
C MET A 29 4.56 7.01 0.57
N ASP A 30 4.17 8.15 0.02
CA ASP A 30 2.83 8.43 -0.48
C ASP A 30 2.96 9.39 -1.66
N ILE A 31 1.99 9.38 -2.58
CA ILE A 31 1.98 10.33 -3.70
C ILE A 31 1.56 11.74 -3.25
N ARG A 32 1.03 11.84 -2.02
CA ARG A 32 0.45 13.05 -1.44
C ARG A 32 1.33 13.59 -0.33
N ASP A 33 1.35 14.92 -0.23
CA ASP A 33 1.86 15.67 0.92
C ASP A 33 0.79 16.73 1.22
N GLU A 34 -0.10 16.42 2.15
CA GLU A 34 -1.33 17.18 2.36
C GLU A 34 -1.83 17.16 3.81
N GLU A 35 -2.52 18.22 4.18
CA GLU A 35 -3.17 18.38 5.48
C GLU A 35 -4.62 18.83 5.27
N HIS A 36 -5.56 18.17 5.94
CA HIS A 36 -6.98 18.45 5.84
C HIS A 36 -7.61 18.53 7.23
N ILE A 37 -8.50 19.49 7.44
CA ILE A 37 -9.41 19.49 8.60
C ILE A 37 -10.68 18.75 8.20
N LEU A 38 -10.97 17.67 8.93
CA LEU A 38 -12.16 16.86 8.72
C LEU A 38 -13.42 17.60 9.17
N CYS A 39 -14.59 17.16 8.68
CA CYS A 39 -15.87 17.76 9.05
C CYS A 39 -16.19 17.70 10.55
N ASP A 40 -15.54 16.82 11.31
CA ASP A 40 -15.64 16.71 12.76
C ASP A 40 -14.51 17.45 13.51
N GLY A 41 -13.72 18.26 12.80
CA GLY A 41 -12.66 19.11 13.35
C GLY A 41 -11.33 18.41 13.60
N ARG A 42 -11.20 17.10 13.34
CA ARG A 42 -9.91 16.40 13.47
C ARG A 42 -8.99 16.73 12.31
N SER A 43 -7.68 16.79 12.58
CA SER A 43 -6.65 16.88 11.53
C SER A 43 -6.42 15.52 10.88
N LEU A 44 -6.27 15.52 9.56
CA LEU A 44 -5.78 14.42 8.74
C LEU A 44 -4.51 14.89 8.04
N GLU A 45 -3.37 14.38 8.48
CA GLU A 45 -2.05 14.72 7.95
C GLU A 45 -1.45 13.53 7.21
N VAL A 46 -0.99 13.77 5.99
CA VAL A 46 -0.20 12.85 5.18
C VAL A 46 1.10 13.54 4.83
N HIS A 47 2.15 13.23 5.58
CA HIS A 47 3.51 13.73 5.35
C HIS A 47 4.44 12.53 5.22
N PRO A 48 4.71 12.04 4.00
CA PRO A 48 5.62 10.92 3.79
C PRO A 48 7.08 11.38 3.93
N ASP A 49 8.00 10.44 4.15
CA ASP A 49 9.43 10.73 4.05
C ASP A 49 9.83 10.93 2.57
N VAL A 50 9.07 10.32 1.65
CA VAL A 50 9.27 10.37 0.20
C VAL A 50 7.94 10.59 -0.50
N ILE A 51 7.83 11.67 -1.27
CA ILE A 51 6.70 11.85 -2.19
C ILE A 51 6.96 10.99 -3.43
N GLY A 52 6.10 9.99 -3.69
CA GLY A 52 6.32 9.03 -4.77
C GLY A 52 5.06 8.27 -5.16
N ASP A 53 4.99 7.89 -6.44
CA ASP A 53 3.92 7.07 -6.99
C ASP A 53 4.27 5.58 -6.84
N PHE A 54 3.37 4.77 -6.26
CA PHE A 54 3.61 3.35 -6.09
C PHE A 54 3.80 2.61 -7.43
N ARG A 55 3.36 3.18 -8.55
CA ARG A 55 3.55 2.65 -9.91
C ARG A 55 4.97 2.86 -10.43
N SER A 56 5.75 3.72 -9.76
CA SER A 56 7.14 4.00 -10.09
C SER A 56 7.90 4.34 -8.81
N ILE A 57 8.24 3.30 -8.05
CA ILE A 57 8.87 3.43 -6.74
C ILE A 57 10.31 3.92 -6.94
N PRO A 58 10.72 5.08 -6.38
CA PRO A 58 12.00 5.72 -6.67
C PRO A 58 13.18 5.06 -5.92
N PHE A 59 13.14 3.75 -5.70
CA PHE A 59 14.19 2.97 -5.06
C PHE A 59 14.77 1.94 -6.05
N GLU A 60 16.04 1.61 -5.84
CA GLU A 60 16.73 0.59 -6.64
C GLU A 60 16.12 -0.80 -6.38
N ASP A 61 16.33 -1.72 -7.32
CA ASP A 61 15.96 -3.12 -7.17
C ASP A 61 16.59 -3.71 -5.89
N ALA A 62 15.88 -4.64 -5.24
CA ALA A 62 16.41 -5.34 -4.06
C ALA A 62 16.92 -4.40 -2.95
N THR A 63 16.19 -3.32 -2.67
CA THR A 63 16.47 -2.37 -1.59
C THR A 63 15.94 -2.84 -0.23
N PHE A 64 14.68 -3.25 -0.15
CA PHE A 64 13.98 -3.49 1.11
C PHE A 64 13.87 -4.98 1.46
N ARG A 65 13.77 -5.30 2.76
CA ARG A 65 13.47 -6.66 3.23
C ARG A 65 11.98 -6.90 3.42
N LEU A 66 11.24 -5.84 3.74
CA LEU A 66 9.80 -5.84 3.94
C LEU A 66 9.18 -4.68 3.16
N VAL A 67 8.13 -4.95 2.42
CA VAL A 67 7.29 -3.92 1.80
C VAL A 67 5.87 -4.10 2.33
N VAL A 68 5.20 -2.99 2.64
CA VAL A 68 3.76 -2.97 2.87
C VAL A 68 3.10 -2.21 1.73
N PHE A 69 2.07 -2.81 1.15
CA PHE A 69 1.28 -2.23 0.07
C PHE A 69 -0.19 -2.16 0.48
N ASP A 70 -0.67 -0.95 0.74
CA ASP A 70 -2.05 -0.64 1.11
C ASP A 70 -2.57 0.50 0.22
N PRO A 71 -2.74 0.26 -1.10
CA PRO A 71 -3.19 1.28 -2.04
C PRO A 71 -4.64 1.70 -1.74
N PRO A 72 -5.20 2.69 -2.46
CA PRO A 72 -6.63 2.94 -2.42
C PRO A 72 -7.45 1.67 -2.80
N HIS A 73 -8.59 1.42 -2.14
CA HIS A 73 -9.38 0.20 -2.37
C HIS A 73 -10.68 0.42 -3.14
N LEU A 74 -11.11 1.68 -3.28
CA LEU A 74 -12.47 2.01 -3.73
C LEU A 74 -12.42 2.80 -5.04
N VAL A 75 -13.23 2.37 -6.01
CA VAL A 75 -13.43 3.05 -7.30
C VAL A 75 -14.57 4.06 -7.21
N ARG A 76 -15.66 3.67 -6.54
CA ARG A 76 -16.84 4.52 -6.36
C ARG A 76 -16.76 5.27 -5.04
N LEU A 77 -16.09 6.42 -5.08
CA LEU A 77 -16.07 7.42 -4.02
C LEU A 77 -16.38 8.79 -4.62
N GLY A 78 -17.12 9.62 -3.89
CA GLY A 78 -17.19 11.04 -4.20
C GLY A 78 -15.82 11.68 -3.99
N ASP A 79 -15.37 12.52 -4.91
CA ASP A 79 -13.99 13.04 -4.90
C ASP A 79 -13.69 13.87 -3.64
N ASN A 80 -14.70 14.56 -3.09
CA ASN A 80 -14.61 15.32 -1.83
C ASN A 80 -15.06 14.51 -0.59
N SER A 81 -15.16 13.18 -0.71
CA SER A 81 -15.55 12.35 0.44
C SER A 81 -14.39 12.18 1.41
N TYR A 82 -14.71 12.06 2.70
CA TYR A 82 -13.73 11.75 3.74
C TYR A 82 -12.84 10.54 3.40
N MET A 83 -13.44 9.50 2.81
CA MET A 83 -12.72 8.28 2.44
C MET A 83 -11.73 8.52 1.30
N ALA A 84 -12.05 9.43 0.36
CA ALA A 84 -11.15 9.80 -0.73
C ALA A 84 -9.95 10.60 -0.21
N HIS A 85 -10.16 11.59 0.66
CA HIS A 85 -9.04 12.31 1.30
C HIS A 85 -8.19 11.40 2.18
N LYS A 86 -8.83 10.48 2.92
CA LYS A 86 -8.10 9.62 3.86
C LYS A 86 -7.30 8.51 3.19
N TYR A 87 -7.88 7.83 2.21
CA TYR A 87 -7.34 6.60 1.65
C TYR A 87 -7.04 6.68 0.15
N GLY A 88 -7.26 7.85 -0.47
CA GLY A 88 -7.22 7.99 -1.92
C GLY A 88 -8.41 7.31 -2.61
N LYS A 89 -8.35 7.31 -3.95
CA LYS A 89 -9.37 6.70 -4.82
C LYS A 89 -8.69 5.98 -5.99
N LEU A 90 -9.22 4.83 -6.35
CA LEU A 90 -8.78 4.11 -7.54
C LEU A 90 -9.22 4.83 -8.83
N LEU A 91 -8.30 4.94 -9.78
CA LEU A 91 -8.55 5.53 -11.10
C LEU A 91 -9.29 4.53 -12.02
N SER A 92 -9.70 4.97 -13.21
CA SER A 92 -10.28 4.06 -14.21
C SER A 92 -9.29 2.98 -14.67
N THR A 93 -7.99 3.25 -14.54
CA THR A 93 -6.85 2.37 -14.85
C THR A 93 -6.43 1.47 -13.69
N TRP A 94 -7.26 1.34 -12.66
CA TRP A 94 -6.87 0.70 -11.40
C TRP A 94 -6.29 -0.72 -11.56
N GLU A 95 -6.77 -1.51 -12.52
CA GLU A 95 -6.25 -2.86 -12.76
C GLU A 95 -4.77 -2.83 -13.15
N THR A 96 -4.43 -1.95 -14.11
CA THR A 96 -3.05 -1.77 -14.56
C THR A 96 -2.21 -1.08 -13.49
N ASP A 97 -2.78 -0.10 -12.78
CA ASP A 97 -2.09 0.61 -11.71
C ASP A 97 -1.71 -0.35 -10.58
N LEU A 98 -2.65 -1.18 -10.10
CA LEU A 98 -2.40 -2.14 -9.02
C LEU A 98 -1.41 -3.22 -9.43
N LYS A 99 -1.48 -3.74 -10.67
CA LYS A 99 -0.49 -4.69 -11.17
C LYS A 99 0.90 -4.08 -11.18
N GLN A 100 1.03 -2.88 -11.74
CA GLN A 100 2.30 -2.17 -11.79
C GLN A 100 2.84 -1.86 -10.38
N GLY A 101 1.97 -1.45 -9.47
CA GLY A 101 2.33 -1.21 -8.07
C GLY A 101 2.84 -2.45 -7.35
N PHE A 102 2.16 -3.58 -7.55
CA PHE A 102 2.60 -4.87 -7.01
C PHE A 102 3.96 -5.28 -7.59
N ASP A 103 4.14 -5.14 -8.91
CA ASP A 103 5.41 -5.46 -9.58
C ASP A 103 6.56 -4.58 -9.07
N GLU A 104 6.32 -3.29 -8.87
CA GLU A 104 7.30 -2.37 -8.27
C GLU A 104 7.64 -2.76 -6.82
N CYS A 105 6.64 -3.12 -6.01
CA CYS A 105 6.87 -3.63 -4.66
C CYS A 105 7.75 -4.89 -4.68
N MET A 106 7.48 -5.82 -5.59
CA MET A 106 8.28 -7.02 -5.77
C MET A 106 9.68 -6.70 -6.32
N ARG A 107 9.83 -5.70 -7.21
CA ARG A 107 11.13 -5.26 -7.74
C ARG A 107 12.04 -4.75 -6.63
N VAL A 108 11.54 -3.86 -5.78
CA VAL A 108 12.33 -3.24 -4.69
C VAL A 108 12.57 -4.18 -3.52
N LEU A 109 11.86 -5.31 -3.41
CA LEU A 109 12.17 -6.36 -2.44
C LEU A 109 13.48 -7.07 -2.78
N LYS A 110 14.30 -7.29 -1.75
CA LYS A 110 15.43 -8.22 -1.80
C LYS A 110 14.92 -9.64 -2.09
N PRO A 111 15.77 -10.52 -2.66
CA PRO A 111 15.49 -11.96 -2.66
C PRO A 111 15.01 -12.42 -1.28
N GLU A 112 13.98 -13.26 -1.27
CA GLU A 112 13.37 -13.80 -0.04
C GLU A 112 12.73 -12.73 0.88
N GLY A 113 12.57 -11.50 0.38
CA GLY A 113 11.85 -10.44 1.06
C GLY A 113 10.34 -10.70 1.10
N VAL A 114 9.66 -10.03 2.02
CA VAL A 114 8.22 -10.20 2.29
C VAL A 114 7.44 -8.98 1.85
N LEU A 115 6.31 -9.20 1.18
CA LEU A 115 5.31 -8.18 0.90
C LEU A 115 4.06 -8.46 1.75
N ILE A 116 3.61 -7.47 2.51
CA ILE A 116 2.31 -7.49 3.18
C ILE A 116 1.36 -6.61 2.37
N PHE A 117 0.28 -7.20 1.88
CA PHE A 117 -0.74 -6.50 1.11
C PHE A 117 -2.02 -6.40 1.93
N LYS A 118 -2.61 -5.21 2.01
CA LYS A 118 -3.91 -4.98 2.63
C LYS A 118 -4.95 -4.62 1.57
N TRP A 119 -6.11 -5.28 1.63
CA TRP A 119 -7.21 -5.02 0.72
C TRP A 119 -8.57 -5.05 1.42
N CYS A 120 -9.45 -4.11 1.09
CA CYS A 120 -10.85 -4.13 1.50
C CYS A 120 -11.73 -4.58 0.33
N GLU A 121 -12.39 -5.72 0.48
CA GLU A 121 -13.21 -6.32 -0.58
C GLU A 121 -14.63 -5.72 -0.69
N GLU A 122 -14.82 -4.47 -0.28
CA GLU A 122 -16.13 -3.80 -0.30
C GLU A 122 -16.70 -3.66 -1.72
N GLN A 123 -15.85 -3.33 -2.70
CA GLN A 123 -16.27 -3.10 -4.08
C GLN A 123 -15.67 -4.10 -5.07
N ILE A 124 -14.45 -4.57 -4.81
CA ILE A 124 -13.71 -5.46 -5.70
C ILE A 124 -13.29 -6.68 -4.86
N PRO A 125 -13.67 -7.90 -5.25
CA PRO A 125 -13.31 -9.10 -4.50
C PRO A 125 -11.79 -9.30 -4.51
N ALA A 126 -11.22 -9.78 -3.39
CA ALA A 126 -9.78 -10.04 -3.31
C ALA A 126 -9.30 -11.05 -4.34
N SER A 127 -10.15 -12.00 -4.75
CA SER A 127 -9.82 -12.97 -5.81
C SER A 127 -9.48 -12.30 -7.14
N ARG A 128 -10.15 -11.20 -7.50
CA ARG A 128 -9.83 -10.44 -8.72
C ARG A 128 -8.46 -9.77 -8.60
N ILE A 129 -8.11 -9.28 -7.41
CA ILE A 129 -6.80 -8.66 -7.18
C ILE A 129 -5.69 -9.71 -7.27
N ILE A 130 -5.89 -10.89 -6.70
CA ILE A 130 -4.94 -12.01 -6.78
C ILE A 130 -4.73 -12.43 -8.24
N GLU A 131 -5.81 -12.53 -9.02
CA GLU A 131 -5.74 -12.83 -10.47
C GLU A 131 -4.91 -11.77 -11.22
N ILE A 132 -5.13 -10.48 -10.91
CA ILE A 132 -4.37 -9.38 -11.51
C ILE A 132 -2.88 -9.50 -11.15
N PHE A 133 -2.55 -9.75 -9.89
CA PHE A 133 -1.16 -9.90 -9.44
C PHE A 133 -0.49 -11.13 -10.06
N GLY A 134 -1.24 -12.21 -10.31
CA GLY A 134 -0.72 -13.45 -10.88
C GLY A 134 0.18 -14.22 -9.90
N VAL A 135 0.10 -13.91 -8.61
CA VAL A 135 0.87 -14.55 -7.53
C VAL A 135 -0.10 -14.87 -6.40
N GLU A 136 -0.05 -16.10 -5.90
CA GLU A 136 -0.87 -16.52 -4.76
C GLU A 136 -0.23 -16.06 -3.43
N PRO A 137 -1.03 -15.57 -2.47
CA PRO A 137 -0.52 -15.28 -1.13
C PRO A 137 -0.21 -16.57 -0.37
N LEU A 138 0.80 -16.53 0.51
CA LEU A 138 1.21 -17.65 1.34
C LEU A 138 0.21 -17.95 2.45
N PHE A 139 -0.25 -16.90 3.11
CA PHE A 139 -1.22 -16.94 4.19
C PHE A 139 -1.79 -15.54 4.41
N GLY A 140 -2.85 -15.44 5.22
CA GLY A 140 -3.49 -14.17 5.48
C GLY A 140 -4.51 -14.22 6.61
N HIS A 141 -5.16 -13.08 6.85
CA HIS A 141 -6.20 -12.95 7.86
C HIS A 141 -7.28 -11.96 7.41
N LYS A 142 -8.55 -12.33 7.60
CA LYS A 142 -9.70 -11.44 7.40
C LYS A 142 -10.03 -10.71 8.69
N SER A 143 -10.30 -9.42 8.59
CA SER A 143 -10.49 -8.51 9.72
C SER A 143 -11.59 -7.48 9.45
N GLY A 144 -11.92 -6.70 10.48
CA GLY A 144 -13.02 -5.74 10.47
C GLY A 144 -14.37 -6.36 10.82
N LYS A 145 -15.36 -5.52 11.14
CA LYS A 145 -16.68 -5.95 11.64
C LYS A 145 -17.39 -6.96 10.73
N ASN A 146 -17.20 -6.81 9.42
CA ASN A 146 -17.81 -7.65 8.39
C ASN A 146 -16.80 -8.58 7.71
N SER A 147 -15.58 -8.72 8.27
CA SER A 147 -14.50 -9.54 7.71
C SER A 147 -14.12 -9.23 6.26
N LYS A 148 -14.35 -7.98 5.80
CA LYS A 148 -14.05 -7.55 4.43
C LYS A 148 -12.61 -7.04 4.23
N THR A 149 -11.87 -6.77 5.31
CA THR A 149 -10.47 -6.34 5.20
C THR A 149 -9.56 -7.55 5.27
N GLN A 150 -8.86 -7.85 4.18
CA GLN A 150 -7.93 -8.96 4.09
C GLN A 150 -6.49 -8.44 4.18
N TRP A 151 -5.69 -9.12 4.99
CA TRP A 151 -4.23 -9.00 5.00
C TRP A 151 -3.65 -10.25 4.38
N MET A 152 -2.78 -10.09 3.40
CA MET A 152 -2.18 -11.16 2.62
C MET A 152 -0.66 -11.05 2.64
N CYS A 153 0.01 -12.16 2.87
CA CYS A 153 1.47 -12.26 2.89
C CYS A 153 1.97 -12.89 1.60
N PHE A 154 2.95 -12.24 0.96
CA PHE A 154 3.67 -12.76 -0.20
C PHE A 154 5.16 -12.77 0.10
N MET A 155 5.89 -13.65 -0.58
CA MET A 155 7.35 -13.70 -0.49
C MET A 155 7.95 -13.67 -1.89
N LYS A 156 9.02 -12.87 -2.08
CA LYS A 156 9.77 -12.85 -3.32
C LYS A 156 10.63 -14.09 -3.42
N ILE A 157 10.13 -15.09 -4.13
CA ILE A 157 10.88 -16.30 -4.48
C ILE A 157 11.60 -16.01 -5.80
N ASN A 158 12.93 -16.08 -5.80
CA ASN A 158 13.65 -16.14 -7.06
C ASN A 158 13.35 -17.52 -7.66
N ASN A 159 12.65 -17.57 -8.78
CA ASN A 159 12.60 -18.81 -9.54
C ASN A 159 14.04 -19.15 -9.97
N PRO A 160 14.53 -20.37 -9.67
CA PRO A 160 15.85 -20.81 -10.10
C PRO A 160 15.97 -20.84 -11.63
#